data_AF-A0A7C0WT23-F1
#
_entry.id   AF-A0A7C0WT23-F1
#
_cell.length_a   1.000
_cell.length_b   1.000
_cell.length_c   1.000
_cell.angle_alpha   90.00
_cell.angle_beta   90.00
_cell.angle_gamma   90.00
#
_symmetry.space_group_name_H-M   'P 1'
#
loop_
_entity.id
_entity.type
_entity.pdbx_description
1 polymer ?
#
loop_
_entity_poly.entity_id
_entity_poly.type
_entity_poly.pdbx_seq_one_letter_code
_entity_poly.pdbx_strand_id
1 'polypeptide(L)'
;MPHHVEDQRYRVSGVNRNLLQKGGLIGAVLLIAGVLAFLSLPTRYYYVYKDGMLSLCVGRIGWLDGSKEKTFEPVYLGEKADAELQQILEMKFKNKEEALKTLQPYIVKRVNRHISEIANMEQKLFEHYHVLLGECIAAKQSGLEGFDESIETLKLWLKMFSEHQEMIKTHSEKPEQEKQSSEEAESASAKKPETKETNKTAKSVEHH
;
A
#
# COMPACT_ATOMS: atom_id res chain seq x y z
N MET A 1 85.70 -29.93 -16.90
CA MET A 1 84.32 -30.27 -16.52
C MET A 1 83.86 -29.26 -15.48
N PRO A 2 82.89 -28.38 -15.76
CA PRO A 2 82.34 -27.48 -14.75
C PRO A 2 81.11 -28.12 -14.09
N HIS A 3 81.08 -28.14 -12.75
CA HIS A 3 79.93 -28.54 -11.95
C HIS A 3 78.91 -27.38 -11.88
N HIS A 4 77.70 -27.62 -12.38
CA HIS A 4 76.53 -26.78 -12.12
C HIS A 4 76.05 -27.08 -10.69
N VAL A 5 76.09 -26.09 -9.81
CA VAL A 5 75.39 -26.14 -8.52
C VAL A 5 74.15 -25.26 -8.68
N GLU A 6 72.97 -25.89 -8.62
CA GLU A 6 71.69 -25.19 -8.57
C GLU A 6 71.55 -24.48 -7.23
N ASP A 7 71.55 -23.15 -7.28
CA ASP A 7 71.25 -22.28 -6.13
C ASP A 7 69.74 -22.37 -5.80
N GLN A 8 69.39 -23.32 -4.92
CA GLN A 8 68.06 -23.38 -4.30
C GLN A 8 67.88 -22.19 -3.36
N ARG A 9 67.23 -21.14 -3.86
CA ARG A 9 66.79 -19.99 -3.07
C ARG A 9 65.73 -20.43 -2.04
N TYR A 10 66.17 -20.65 -0.80
CA TYR A 10 65.28 -20.74 0.36
C TYR A 10 64.60 -19.38 0.59
N ARG A 11 63.39 -19.21 0.06
CA ARG A 11 62.48 -18.13 0.48
C ARG A 11 61.90 -18.49 1.84
N VAL A 12 62.60 -18.10 2.90
CA VAL A 12 62.05 -18.17 4.26
C VAL A 12 61.08 -17.01 4.41
N SER A 13 59.78 -17.28 4.27
CA SER A 13 58.73 -16.34 4.64
C SER A 13 58.85 -16.05 6.13
N GLY A 14 59.40 -14.89 6.50
CA GLY A 14 59.58 -14.40 7.87
C GLY A 14 58.28 -14.02 8.55
N VAL A 15 57.23 -14.83 8.41
CA VAL A 15 55.98 -14.65 9.17
C VAL A 15 56.20 -15.28 10.54
N ASN A 16 56.31 -14.42 11.55
CA ASN A 16 56.43 -14.85 12.94
C ASN A 16 55.18 -15.66 13.33
N ARG A 17 55.33 -17.00 13.42
CA ARG A 17 54.24 -17.95 13.73
C ARG A 17 53.45 -17.57 14.98
N ASN A 18 54.09 -16.94 15.97
CA ASN A 18 53.44 -16.49 17.19
C ASN A 18 52.50 -15.29 16.96
N LEU A 19 52.81 -14.42 16.01
CA LEU A 19 51.95 -13.29 15.61
C LEU A 19 50.77 -13.77 14.77
N LEU A 20 50.97 -14.76 13.89
CA LEU A 20 49.91 -15.37 13.11
C LEU A 20 48.93 -16.15 13.99
N GLN A 21 49.42 -16.87 15.01
CA GLN A 21 48.55 -17.60 15.95
C GLN A 21 47.76 -16.66 16.87
N LYS A 22 48.39 -15.60 17.41
CA LYS A 22 47.69 -14.59 18.22
C LYS A 22 46.69 -13.79 17.39
N GLY A 23 47.07 -13.37 16.18
CA GLY A 23 46.18 -12.71 15.24
C GLY A 23 45.03 -13.61 14.78
N GLY A 24 45.30 -14.90 14.57
CA GLY A 24 44.29 -15.91 14.24
C GLY A 24 43.30 -16.15 15.38
N LEU A 25 43.77 -16.19 16.64
CA LEU A 25 42.91 -16.31 17.81
C LEU A 25 41.99 -15.09 17.97
N ILE A 26 42.55 -13.88 17.83
CA ILE A 26 41.78 -12.63 17.89
C ILE A 26 40.76 -12.58 16.74
N GLY A 27 41.16 -12.95 15.53
CA GLY A 27 40.27 -13.04 14.38
C GLY A 27 39.13 -14.04 14.59
N ALA A 28 39.42 -15.21 15.17
CA ALA A 28 38.40 -16.20 15.50
C ALA A 28 37.40 -15.69 16.55
N VAL A 29 37.87 -15.01 17.60
CA VAL A 29 37.01 -14.42 18.62
C VAL A 29 36.12 -13.33 18.01
N LEU A 30 36.66 -12.45 17.16
CA LEU A 30 35.88 -11.43 16.47
C LEU A 30 34.84 -12.04 15.53
N LEU A 31 35.18 -13.12 14.83
CA LEU A 31 34.27 -13.83 13.94
C LEU A 31 33.11 -14.46 14.74
N ILE A 32 33.42 -15.15 15.84
CA ILE A 32 32.40 -15.75 16.73
C ILE A 32 31.50 -14.65 17.31
N ALA A 33 32.08 -13.56 17.81
CA ALA A 33 31.33 -12.42 18.33
C ALA A 33 30.42 -11.80 17.25
N GLY A 34 30.92 -11.68 16.02
CA GLY A 34 30.14 -11.21 14.87
C GLY A 34 28.98 -12.15 14.51
N VAL A 35 29.19 -13.46 14.53
CA VAL A 35 28.13 -14.46 14.27
C VAL A 35 27.07 -14.44 15.38
N LEU A 36 27.49 -14.35 16.65
CA LEU A 36 26.56 -14.24 17.78
C LEU A 36 25.74 -12.95 17.71
N ALA A 37 26.37 -11.82 17.35
CA ALA A 37 25.67 -10.56 17.12
C ALA A 37 24.67 -10.67 15.96
N PHE A 38 25.04 -11.35 14.86
CA PHE A 38 24.15 -11.61 13.74
C PHE A 38 22.93 -12.47 14.14
N LEU A 39 23.13 -13.52 14.93
CA LEU A 39 22.06 -14.38 15.41
C LEU A 39 21.13 -13.66 16.41
N SER A 40 21.65 -12.69 17.16
CA SER A 40 20.88 -11.87 18.09
C SER A 40 20.01 -10.80 17.40
N LEU A 41 20.22 -10.51 16.11
CA LEU A 41 19.41 -9.56 15.38
C LEU A 41 18.01 -10.13 15.13
N PRO A 42 16.95 -9.39 15.50
CA PRO A 42 15.58 -9.84 15.26
C PRO A 42 15.29 -9.85 13.75
N THR A 43 14.58 -10.88 13.30
CA THR A 43 14.00 -10.90 11.96
C THR A 43 13.00 -9.75 11.81
N ARG A 44 13.08 -9.02 10.71
CA ARG A 44 12.18 -7.90 10.41
C ARG A 44 11.54 -8.08 9.05
N TYR A 45 10.35 -7.51 8.93
CA TYR A 45 9.60 -7.41 7.69
C TYR A 45 9.84 -6.03 7.09
N TYR A 46 10.06 -5.94 5.78
CA TYR A 46 10.28 -4.68 5.10
C TYR A 46 9.83 -4.77 3.65
N TYR A 47 9.43 -3.64 3.08
CA TYR A 47 9.01 -3.58 1.68
C TYR A 47 10.20 -3.31 0.77
N VAL A 48 10.20 -3.93 -0.41
CA VAL A 48 11.15 -3.66 -1.48
C VAL A 48 10.35 -3.28 -2.72
N TYR A 49 10.75 -2.19 -3.34
CA TYR A 49 10.15 -1.71 -4.58
C TYR A 49 11.17 -1.78 -5.71
N LYS A 50 10.87 -2.58 -6.73
CA LYS A 50 11.75 -2.80 -7.88
C LYS A 50 10.92 -2.99 -9.14
N ASP A 51 11.31 -2.34 -10.23
CA ASP A 51 10.65 -2.46 -11.54
C ASP A 51 9.13 -2.21 -11.46
N GLY A 52 8.74 -1.25 -10.63
CA GLY A 52 7.34 -0.90 -10.38
C GLY A 52 6.55 -1.86 -9.47
N MET A 53 7.19 -2.92 -9.00
CA MET A 53 6.58 -3.96 -8.17
C MET A 53 6.94 -3.77 -6.70
N LEU A 54 5.92 -3.70 -5.85
CA LEU A 54 6.06 -3.76 -4.40
C LEU A 54 6.06 -5.21 -3.94
N SER A 55 7.10 -5.62 -3.21
CA SER A 55 7.23 -6.95 -2.59
C SER A 55 7.47 -6.82 -1.10
N LEU A 56 6.98 -7.77 -0.31
CA LEU A 56 7.29 -7.87 1.12
C LEU A 56 8.43 -8.88 1.31
N CYS A 57 9.47 -8.48 2.02
CA CYS A 57 10.63 -9.30 2.33
C CYS A 57 10.78 -9.49 3.84
N VAL A 58 11.40 -10.60 4.21
CA VAL A 58 11.71 -11.00 5.58
C VAL A 58 13.18 -11.33 5.69
N GLY A 59 13.86 -10.71 6.64
CA GLY A 59 15.28 -10.94 6.89
C GLY A 59 15.79 -10.17 8.10
N ARG A 60 17.00 -10.53 8.56
CA ARG A 60 17.69 -9.83 9.65
C ARG A 60 18.47 -8.61 9.14
N ILE A 61 19.15 -8.80 8.01
CA ILE A 61 19.92 -7.77 7.32
C ILE A 61 19.35 -7.69 5.91
N GLY A 62 18.63 -6.60 5.62
CA GLY A 62 17.78 -6.48 4.43
C GLY A 62 18.48 -6.65 3.07
N TRP A 63 19.81 -6.56 3.02
CA TRP A 63 20.62 -6.80 1.82
C TRP A 63 21.30 -8.17 1.77
N LEU A 64 21.43 -8.88 2.90
CA LEU A 64 22.24 -10.10 3.01
C LEU A 64 21.39 -11.38 3.18
N ASP A 65 20.25 -11.28 3.87
CA ASP A 65 19.42 -12.43 4.26
C ASP A 65 17.92 -12.17 3.99
N GLY A 66 17.65 -11.30 3.02
CA GLY A 66 16.29 -10.94 2.61
C GLY A 66 15.65 -12.01 1.75
N SER A 67 14.66 -12.72 2.27
CA SER A 67 13.82 -13.63 1.50
C SER A 67 12.46 -13.01 1.21
N LYS A 68 11.84 -13.32 0.07
CA LYS A 68 10.48 -12.86 -0.22
C LYS A 68 9.48 -13.58 0.68
N GLU A 69 8.54 -12.85 1.23
CA GLU A 69 7.46 -13.42 2.03
C GLU A 69 6.54 -14.26 1.14
N LYS A 70 6.41 -15.55 1.45
CA LYS A 70 5.72 -16.53 0.56
C LYS A 70 4.25 -16.23 0.30
N THR A 71 3.61 -15.52 1.20
CA THR A 71 2.16 -15.26 1.19
C THR A 71 1.80 -13.85 0.74
N PHE A 72 2.79 -13.08 0.28
CA PHE A 72 2.57 -11.74 -0.27
C PHE A 72 2.95 -11.75 -1.75
N GLU A 73 1.95 -11.61 -2.61
CA GLU A 73 2.18 -11.51 -4.05
C GLU A 73 2.75 -10.13 -4.40
N PRO A 74 3.76 -10.04 -5.27
CA PRO A 74 4.26 -8.76 -5.75
C PRO A 74 3.17 -7.95 -6.46
N VAL A 75 2.96 -6.71 -6.06
CA VAL A 75 1.90 -5.84 -6.60
C VAL A 75 2.50 -4.72 -7.44
N TYR A 76 1.98 -4.53 -8.66
CA TYR A 76 2.36 -3.40 -9.49
C TYR A 76 1.71 -2.10 -9.00
N LEU A 77 2.54 -1.11 -8.65
CA LEU A 77 2.09 0.21 -8.18
C LEU A 77 2.57 1.35 -9.08
N GLY A 78 2.74 1.09 -10.39
CA GLY A 78 3.31 2.05 -11.34
C GLY A 78 4.83 1.98 -11.39
N GLU A 79 5.47 2.78 -12.26
CA GLU A 79 6.93 2.70 -12.48
C GLU A 79 7.78 3.41 -11.41
N LYS A 80 7.19 4.38 -10.70
CA LYS A 80 7.89 5.23 -9.73
C LYS A 80 7.22 5.18 -8.36
N ALA A 81 8.03 5.07 -7.32
CA ALA A 81 7.57 5.22 -5.95
C ALA A 81 7.30 6.70 -5.67
N ASP A 82 6.10 6.99 -5.19
CA ASP A 82 5.76 8.32 -4.66
C ASP A 82 6.37 8.53 -3.26
N ALA A 83 6.34 9.78 -2.77
CA ALA A 83 6.96 10.13 -1.49
C ALA A 83 6.35 9.36 -0.30
N GLU A 84 5.05 9.08 -0.33
CA GLU A 84 4.37 8.29 0.71
C GLU A 84 4.85 6.83 0.70
N LEU A 85 5.00 6.22 -0.48
CA LEU A 85 5.56 4.88 -0.61
C LEU A 85 7.02 4.83 -0.17
N GLN A 86 7.82 5.86 -0.48
CA GLN A 86 9.21 5.93 -0.02
C GLN A 86 9.32 5.88 1.50
N GLN A 87 8.45 6.60 2.22
CA GLN A 87 8.41 6.53 3.69
C GLN A 87 8.11 5.11 4.18
N ILE A 88 7.19 4.39 3.53
CA ILE A 88 6.84 3.00 3.88
C ILE A 88 8.01 2.04 3.57
N LEU A 89 8.77 2.29 2.49
CA LEU A 89 9.92 1.47 2.11
C LEU A 89 11.10 1.57 3.10
N GLU A 90 11.24 2.70 3.79
CA GLU A 90 12.27 2.90 4.81
C GLU A 90 11.93 2.21 6.15
N MET A 91 10.68 1.81 6.35
CA MET A 91 10.20 1.20 7.58
C MET A 91 10.56 -0.29 7.69
N LYS A 92 10.78 -0.73 8.94
CA LYS A 92 11.01 -2.13 9.31
C LYS A 92 10.02 -2.55 10.38
N PHE A 93 9.24 -3.59 10.08
CA PHE A 93 8.14 -4.08 10.90
C PHE A 93 8.55 -5.33 11.68
N LYS A 94 7.92 -5.55 12.84
CA LYS A 94 8.19 -6.73 13.68
C LYS A 94 7.50 -7.98 13.14
N ASN A 95 6.32 -7.82 12.57
CA ASN A 95 5.52 -8.90 12.02
C ASN A 95 4.85 -8.46 10.70
N LYS A 96 4.27 -9.44 10.00
CA LYS A 96 3.59 -9.25 8.72
C LYS A 96 2.36 -8.34 8.88
N GLU A 97 1.60 -8.52 9.95
CA GLU A 97 0.35 -7.80 10.19
C GLU A 97 0.58 -6.30 10.36
N GLU A 98 1.65 -5.90 11.03
CA GLU A 98 2.06 -4.51 11.22
C GLU A 98 2.46 -3.86 9.89
N ALA A 99 3.20 -4.59 9.04
CA ALA A 99 3.54 -4.14 7.70
C ALA A 99 2.27 -3.87 6.86
N LEU A 100 1.35 -4.85 6.83
CA LEU A 100 0.11 -4.73 6.06
C LEU A 100 -0.81 -3.62 6.58
N LYS A 101 -0.92 -3.47 7.91
CA LYS A 101 -1.70 -2.38 8.52
C LYS A 101 -1.14 -1.00 8.15
N THR A 102 0.18 -0.89 8.01
CA THR A 102 0.84 0.36 7.60
C THR A 102 0.63 0.64 6.11
N LEU A 103 0.63 -0.41 5.28
CA LEU A 103 0.40 -0.29 3.84
C LEU A 103 -1.09 -0.01 3.49
N GLN A 104 -2.03 -0.50 4.29
CA GLN A 104 -3.47 -0.40 4.06
C GLN A 104 -3.97 1.03 3.76
N PRO A 105 -3.73 2.06 4.61
CA PRO A 105 -4.25 3.40 4.34
C PRO A 105 -3.72 4.00 3.04
N TYR A 106 -2.45 3.73 2.73
CA TYR A 106 -1.82 4.15 1.47
C TYR A 106 -2.51 3.51 0.25
N ILE A 107 -2.72 2.19 0.28
CA ILE A 107 -3.38 1.48 -0.82
C ILE A 107 -4.83 1.92 -0.98
N VAL A 108 -5.60 2.06 0.11
CA VAL A 108 -6.99 2.52 0.05
C VAL A 108 -7.08 3.92 -0.58
N LYS A 109 -6.23 4.85 -0.15
CA LYS A 109 -6.15 6.19 -0.73
C LYS A 109 -5.83 6.14 -2.23
N ARG A 110 -4.89 5.29 -2.62
CA ARG A 110 -4.48 5.14 -4.03
C ARG A 110 -5.56 4.50 -4.90
N VAL A 111 -6.25 3.48 -4.39
CA VAL A 111 -7.40 2.86 -5.05
C VAL A 111 -8.49 3.90 -5.28
N ASN A 112 -8.89 4.65 -4.25
CA ASN A 112 -9.91 5.69 -4.38
C ASN A 112 -9.51 6.75 -5.40
N ARG A 113 -8.25 7.21 -5.38
CA ARG A 113 -7.73 8.16 -6.37
C ARG A 113 -7.86 7.61 -7.79
N HIS A 114 -7.37 6.40 -8.04
CA HIS A 114 -7.42 5.81 -9.38
C HIS A 114 -8.86 5.52 -9.82
N ILE A 115 -9.77 5.11 -8.92
CA ILE A 115 -11.19 4.95 -9.26
C ILE A 115 -11.77 6.29 -9.74
N SER A 116 -11.51 7.39 -9.04
CA SER A 116 -11.97 8.71 -9.45
C SER A 116 -11.35 9.19 -10.77
N GLU A 117 -10.06 8.92 -11.00
CA GLU A 117 -9.39 9.24 -12.25
C GLU A 117 -9.95 8.41 -13.42
N ILE A 118 -10.18 7.12 -13.20
CA ILE A 118 -10.77 6.20 -14.18
C ILE A 118 -12.19 6.65 -14.53
N ALA A 119 -13.03 7.00 -13.55
CA ALA A 119 -14.39 7.46 -13.82
C ALA A 119 -14.45 8.64 -14.80
N ASN A 120 -13.53 9.61 -14.66
CA ASN A 120 -13.42 10.74 -15.59
C ASN A 120 -12.97 10.31 -16.99
N MET A 121 -12.06 9.32 -17.06
CA MET A 121 -11.59 8.79 -18.35
C MET A 121 -12.67 7.96 -19.04
N GLU A 122 -13.41 7.14 -18.30
CA GLU A 122 -14.51 6.34 -18.82
C GLU A 122 -15.63 7.22 -19.40
N GLN A 123 -15.94 8.35 -18.74
CA GLN A 123 -16.91 9.30 -19.29
C GLN A 123 -16.47 9.89 -20.64
N LYS A 124 -15.20 10.28 -20.76
CA LYS A 124 -14.66 10.77 -22.05
C LYS A 124 -14.66 9.66 -23.10
N LEU A 125 -14.31 8.45 -22.70
CA LEU A 125 -14.29 7.29 -23.58
C LEU A 125 -15.71 6.94 -24.06
N PHE A 126 -16.72 7.12 -23.20
CA PHE A 126 -18.12 6.97 -23.55
C PHE A 126 -18.55 7.91 -24.68
N GLU A 127 -18.20 9.19 -24.58
CA GLU A 127 -18.49 10.18 -25.62
C GLU A 127 -17.81 9.83 -26.95
N HIS A 128 -16.53 9.43 -26.91
CA HIS A 128 -15.81 9.01 -28.10
C HIS A 128 -16.41 7.76 -28.75
N TYR A 129 -16.80 6.75 -27.97
CA TYR A 129 -17.43 5.55 -28.51
C TYR A 129 -18.83 5.81 -29.05
N HIS A 130 -19.57 6.79 -28.50
CA HIS A 130 -20.85 7.19 -29.06
C HIS A 130 -20.70 7.82 -30.45
N VAL A 131 -19.68 8.67 -30.65
CA VAL A 131 -19.34 9.21 -31.98
C VAL A 131 -18.94 8.09 -32.94
N LEU A 132 -18.05 7.19 -32.50
CA LEU A 132 -17.60 6.06 -33.31
C LEU A 132 -18.75 5.14 -33.73
N LEU A 133 -19.73 4.90 -32.84
CA LEU A 133 -20.93 4.15 -33.20
C LEU A 133 -21.69 4.84 -34.34
N GLY A 134 -21.85 6.16 -34.27
CA GLY A 134 -22.46 6.95 -35.35
C GLY A 134 -21.69 6.83 -36.67
N GLU A 135 -20.37 6.91 -36.63
CA GLU A 135 -19.49 6.75 -37.79
C GLU A 135 -19.60 5.33 -38.40
N CYS A 136 -19.60 4.28 -37.58
CA CYS A 136 -19.79 2.90 -38.03
C CYS A 136 -21.16 2.70 -38.69
N ILE A 137 -22.22 3.29 -38.13
CA ILE A 137 -23.56 3.23 -38.72
C ILE A 137 -23.59 3.98 -40.06
N ALA A 138 -22.99 5.17 -40.14
CA ALA A 138 -22.90 5.94 -41.38
C ALA A 138 -22.08 5.22 -42.45
N ALA A 139 -20.96 4.58 -42.07
CA ALA A 139 -20.15 3.74 -42.95
C ALA A 139 -20.96 2.58 -43.52
N LYS A 140 -21.68 1.85 -42.66
CA LYS A 140 -22.58 0.77 -43.08
C LYS A 140 -23.67 1.28 -44.03
N GLN A 141 -24.31 2.41 -43.73
CA GLN A 141 -25.34 3.02 -44.57
C GLN A 141 -24.79 3.53 -45.91
N SER A 142 -23.49 3.85 -45.97
CA SER A 142 -22.78 4.24 -47.19
C SER A 142 -22.39 3.04 -48.06
N GLY A 143 -22.72 1.82 -47.63
CA GLY A 143 -22.45 0.58 -48.37
C GLY A 143 -21.12 -0.10 -48.03
N LEU A 144 -20.44 0.32 -46.96
CA LEU A 144 -19.26 -0.39 -46.47
C LEU A 144 -19.67 -1.58 -45.59
N GLU A 145 -19.13 -2.76 -45.89
CA GLU A 145 -19.40 -4.00 -45.15
C GLU A 145 -18.41 -4.19 -43.98
N GLY A 146 -18.74 -5.12 -43.06
CA GLY A 146 -17.84 -5.52 -41.97
C GLY A 146 -17.99 -4.77 -40.65
N PHE A 147 -18.97 -3.86 -40.53
CA PHE A 147 -19.18 -3.06 -39.32
C PHE A 147 -20.21 -3.65 -38.34
N ASP A 148 -20.91 -4.73 -38.69
CA ASP A 148 -22.04 -5.27 -37.90
C ASP A 148 -21.65 -5.63 -36.46
N GLU A 149 -20.59 -6.43 -36.29
CA GLU A 149 -20.10 -6.86 -34.97
C GLU A 149 -19.60 -5.68 -34.13
N SER A 150 -18.95 -4.70 -34.78
CA SER A 150 -18.49 -3.48 -34.11
C SER A 150 -19.66 -2.62 -33.64
N ILE A 151 -20.71 -2.47 -34.45
CA ILE A 151 -21.93 -1.74 -34.10
C ILE A 151 -22.63 -2.42 -32.92
N GLU A 152 -22.77 -3.75 -32.93
CA GLU A 152 -23.39 -4.48 -31.82
C GLU A 152 -22.58 -4.37 -30.52
N THR A 153 -21.26 -4.55 -30.61
CA THR A 153 -20.36 -4.46 -29.45
C THR A 153 -20.37 -3.06 -28.83
N LEU A 154 -20.31 -2.01 -29.66
CA LEU A 154 -20.38 -0.62 -29.20
C LEU A 154 -21.72 -0.30 -28.55
N LYS A 155 -22.84 -0.78 -29.12
CA LYS A 155 -24.17 -0.62 -28.51
C LYS A 155 -24.25 -1.31 -27.15
N LEU A 156 -23.75 -2.53 -27.03
CA LEU A 156 -23.75 -3.27 -25.77
C LEU A 156 -22.94 -2.54 -24.70
N TRP A 157 -21.72 -2.12 -25.05
CA TRP A 157 -20.85 -1.40 -24.12
C TRP A 157 -21.45 -0.06 -23.66
N LEU A 158 -21.98 0.75 -24.59
CA LEU A 158 -22.64 2.04 -24.27
C LEU A 158 -23.86 1.85 -23.38
N LYS A 159 -24.62 0.77 -23.60
CA LYS A 159 -25.77 0.42 -22.76
C LYS A 159 -25.33 0.06 -21.34
N MET A 160 -24.36 -0.86 -21.21
CA MET A 160 -23.84 -1.26 -19.89
C MET A 160 -23.27 -0.06 -19.11
N PHE A 161 -22.56 0.84 -19.77
CA PHE A 161 -22.02 2.04 -19.12
C PHE A 161 -23.13 2.98 -18.63
N SER A 162 -24.15 3.23 -19.46
CA SER A 162 -25.29 4.07 -19.10
C SER A 162 -26.05 3.52 -17.88
N GLU A 163 -26.33 2.21 -17.88
CA GLU A 163 -27.00 1.52 -16.77
C GLU A 163 -26.16 1.59 -15.48
N HIS A 164 -24.84 1.44 -15.58
CA HIS A 164 -23.94 1.56 -14.44
C HIS A 164 -23.95 2.97 -13.83
N GLN A 165 -23.93 4.00 -14.67
CA GLN A 165 -24.02 5.40 -14.23
C GLN A 165 -25.35 5.72 -13.54
N GLU A 166 -26.47 5.20 -14.05
CA GLU A 166 -27.79 5.35 -13.41
C GLU A 166 -27.86 4.65 -12.05
N MET A 167 -27.27 3.45 -11.92
CA MET A 167 -27.15 2.77 -10.63
C MET A 167 -26.32 3.58 -9.63
N ILE A 168 -25.20 4.18 -10.04
CA ILE A 168 -24.37 5.00 -9.15
C ILE A 168 -25.14 6.24 -8.67
N LYS A 169 -25.88 6.92 -9.56
CA LYS A 169 -26.69 8.09 -9.19
C LYS A 169 -27.78 7.75 -8.19
N THR A 170 -28.54 6.68 -8.45
CA THR A 170 -29.63 6.23 -7.56
C THR A 170 -29.16 5.78 -6.17
N HIS A 171 -27.94 5.25 -6.05
CA HIS A 171 -27.36 4.87 -4.75
C HIS A 171 -26.68 6.05 -4.03
N SER A 172 -26.16 7.03 -4.76
CA SER A 172 -25.51 8.22 -4.18
C SER A 172 -26.51 9.25 -3.65
N GLU A 173 -27.74 9.29 -4.16
CA GLU A 173 -28.80 10.21 -3.69
C GLU A 173 -29.53 9.72 -2.43
N LYS A 174 -29.22 8.52 -1.90
CA LYS A 174 -29.98 7.89 -0.81
C LYS A 174 -29.46 8.04 0.64
N PRO A 175 -28.30 8.65 1.00
CA PRO A 175 -27.89 8.71 2.40
C PRO A 175 -28.00 10.13 2.98
N GLU A 176 -29.20 10.73 3.04
CA GLU A 176 -29.42 11.94 3.87
C GLU A 176 -30.77 12.00 4.60
N GLN A 177 -31.69 11.06 4.41
CA GLN A 177 -32.96 11.04 5.16
C GLN A 177 -32.99 10.16 6.41
N GLU A 178 -31.92 9.41 6.71
CA GLU A 178 -31.91 8.50 7.90
C GLU A 178 -31.10 9.04 9.09
N LYS A 179 -30.51 10.25 8.99
CA LYS A 179 -29.78 10.90 10.11
C LYS A 179 -30.54 12.00 10.84
N GLN A 180 -31.76 12.36 10.41
CA GLN A 180 -32.62 13.31 11.13
C GLN A 180 -33.78 12.66 11.92
N SER A 181 -33.95 11.32 11.86
CA SER A 181 -35.02 10.62 12.59
C SER A 181 -34.58 10.03 13.95
N SER A 182 -33.31 10.13 14.32
CA SER A 182 -32.79 9.55 15.58
C SER A 182 -32.43 10.57 16.66
N GLU A 183 -32.53 11.87 16.41
CA GLU A 183 -32.28 12.91 17.43
C GLU A 183 -33.57 13.41 18.12
N GLU A 184 -34.76 12.99 17.66
CA GLU A 184 -36.05 13.37 18.27
C GLU A 184 -36.65 12.26 19.18
N ALA A 185 -36.03 11.08 19.24
CA ALA A 185 -36.50 9.95 20.07
C ALA A 185 -35.81 9.83 21.45
N GLU A 186 -34.79 10.63 21.75
CA GLU A 186 -34.06 10.56 23.04
C GLU A 186 -34.30 11.76 23.99
N SER A 187 -35.20 12.70 23.65
CA SER A 187 -35.61 13.80 24.56
C SER A 187 -36.92 13.56 25.31
N ALA A 188 -37.56 12.40 25.15
CA ALA A 188 -38.82 12.07 25.80
C ALA A 188 -38.72 10.90 26.80
N SER A 189 -37.69 10.84 27.64
CA SER A 189 -37.71 9.97 28.84
C SER A 189 -36.78 10.45 29.95
N ALA A 190 -37.15 11.57 30.58
CA ALA A 190 -36.60 11.96 31.88
C ALA A 190 -37.69 12.65 32.73
N LYS A 191 -38.78 11.93 33.01
CA LYS A 191 -39.77 12.34 34.00
C LYS A 191 -39.42 11.68 35.33
N LYS A 192 -38.57 12.34 36.12
CA LYS A 192 -38.37 12.04 37.55
C LYS A 192 -39.56 12.64 38.33
N PRO A 193 -40.19 11.91 39.26
CA PRO A 193 -41.31 12.43 40.03
C PRO A 193 -40.84 13.38 41.13
N GLU A 194 -41.38 14.60 41.12
CA GLU A 194 -41.36 15.52 42.26
C GLU A 194 -42.29 15.01 43.37
N THR A 195 -41.76 14.93 44.59
CA THR A 195 -42.56 14.91 45.82
C THR A 195 -42.45 16.28 46.49
N LYS A 196 -43.60 16.75 46.98
CA LYS A 196 -43.91 18.07 47.54
C LYS A 196 -43.14 18.45 48.82
N GLU A 197 -43.31 19.75 49.15
CA GLU A 197 -43.17 20.45 50.44
C GLU A 197 -41.76 20.93 50.81
N THR A 198 -41.49 22.17 51.26
CA THR A 198 -42.31 23.27 51.78
C THR A 198 -41.56 24.62 51.63
N ASN A 199 -42.29 25.66 51.19
CA ASN A 199 -42.45 26.98 51.81
C ASN A 199 -41.27 27.67 52.58
N LYS A 200 -40.71 28.78 52.05
CA LYS A 200 -40.59 30.08 52.76
C LYS A 200 -40.01 31.22 51.89
N THR A 201 -40.89 32.17 51.56
CA THR A 201 -40.79 33.63 51.76
C THR A 201 -39.42 34.32 51.79
N ALA A 202 -39.18 35.28 50.89
CA ALA A 202 -39.29 36.74 51.16
C ALA A 202 -38.26 37.61 50.39
N LYS A 203 -38.81 38.66 49.75
CA LYS A 203 -38.27 40.03 49.54
C LYS A 203 -36.89 40.18 48.87
N SER A 204 -36.82 40.70 47.64
CA SER A 204 -37.04 42.11 47.22
C SER A 204 -35.80 42.99 47.38
N VAL A 205 -35.62 43.84 46.37
CA VAL A 205 -34.87 45.12 46.29
C VAL A 205 -33.66 45.09 45.34
N GLU A 206 -33.97 45.42 44.08
CA GLU A 206 -33.48 46.59 43.33
C GLU A 206 -32.11 47.22 43.63
N HIS A 207 -31.54 47.68 42.51
CA HIS A 207 -30.77 48.90 42.26
C HIS A 207 -29.24 48.83 42.16
N HIS A 208 -28.83 49.24 40.94
CA HIS A 208 -27.56 49.76 40.45
C HIS A 208 -26.49 48.78 39.94
#